data_AF-A0A3B0ST63-F1
#
_entry.id   AF-A0A3B0ST63-F1
#
_cell.length_a   1.000
_cell.length_b   1.000
_cell.length_c   1.000
_cell.angle_alpha   90.00
_cell.angle_beta   90.00
_cell.angle_gamma   90.00
#
_symmetry.space_group_name_H-M   'P 1'
#
loop_
_entity.id
_entity.type
_entity.pdbx_description
1 polymer ?
#
loop_
_entity_poly.entity_id
_entity_poly.type
_entity_poly.pdbx_seq_one_letter_code
_entity_poly.pdbx_strand_id
1 'polypeptide(L)' 'MRKLVTTIMIVAGLGLMILSYTAMATPQCNTSVACSDPKVSFAAGIFVVGIVLSFSSAIFYSVYKGSK' A
#
# COMPACT_ATOMS: atom_id res chain seq x y z
N MET A 1 2.59 10.85 20.42
CA MET A 1 2.20 11.13 19.01
C MET A 1 3.04 10.38 17.97
N ARG A 2 4.39 10.42 18.06
CA ARG A 2 5.27 9.76 17.07
C ARG A 2 4.95 8.30 16.76
N LYS A 3 4.85 7.47 17.80
CA LYS A 3 4.53 6.03 17.68
C LYS A 3 3.20 5.83 16.96
N LEU A 4 2.16 6.53 17.39
CA LEU A 4 0.81 6.48 16.81
C LEU A 4 0.83 6.78 15.30
N VAL A 5 1.43 7.91 14.90
CA VAL A 5 1.48 8.32 13.49
C VAL A 5 2.27 7.31 12.66
N THR A 6 3.39 6.82 13.18
CA THR A 6 4.21 5.79 12.50
C THR A 6 3.39 4.51 12.29
N THR A 7 2.68 4.04 13.32
CA THR A 7 1.81 2.86 13.21
C THR A 7 0.70 3.08 12.18
N ILE A 8 0.06 4.25 12.15
CA ILE A 8 -0.97 4.57 11.15
C ILE A 8 -0.37 4.55 9.73
N MET A 9 0.83 5.11 9.52
CA MET A 9 1.49 5.08 8.20
C MET A 9 1.77 3.64 7.73
N ILE A 10 2.24 2.77 8.63
CA ILE A 10 2.48 1.36 8.32
C ILE A 10 1.16 0.67 7.95
N VAL A 11 0.12 0.83 8.77
CA VAL A 11 -1.18 0.19 8.55
C VAL A 11 -1.82 0.71 7.26
N ALA A 12 -1.77 2.01 7.00
CA ALA A 12 -2.29 2.60 5.77
C ALA A 12 -1.54 2.11 4.53
N GLY A 13 -0.20 2.03 4.58
CA GLY A 13 0.60 1.53 3.48
C GLY A 13 0.36 0.04 3.18
N LEU A 14 0.24 -0.79 4.23
CA LEU A 14 -0.17 -2.19 4.12
C LEU A 14 -1.59 -2.33 3.57
N GLY A 15 -2.52 -1.50 4.05
CA GLY A 15 -3.89 -1.47 3.54
C GLY A 15 -3.94 -1.15 2.04
N LEU A 16 -3.18 -0.15 1.58
CA LEU A 16 -3.08 0.18 0.16
C LEU A 16 -2.53 -0.98 -0.67
N MET A 17 -1.48 -1.66 -0.20
CA MET A 17 -0.94 -2.84 -0.90
C MET A 17 -1.96 -3.98 -1.01
N ILE A 18 -2.65 -4.29 0.09
CA ILE A 18 -3.66 -5.36 0.13
C ILE A 18 -4.84 -5.04 -0.78
N LEU A 19 -5.40 -3.83 -0.69
CA LEU A 19 -6.55 -3.41 -1.50
C LEU A 19 -6.17 -3.35 -2.98
N SER A 20 -5.00 -2.80 -3.29
CA SER A 20 -4.48 -2.75 -4.65
C SER A 20 -4.38 -4.14 -5.27
N TYR A 21 -3.89 -5.14 -4.53
CA TYR A 21 -3.80 -6.49 -5.05
C TYR A 21 -5.19 -7.15 -5.15
N THR A 22 -5.88 -7.28 -4.01
CA THR A 22 -7.09 -8.10 -3.91
C THR A 22 -8.29 -7.53 -4.64
N ALA A 23 -8.49 -6.22 -4.59
CA ALA A 23 -9.65 -5.57 -5.21
C ALA A 23 -9.38 -5.11 -6.65
N MET A 24 -8.16 -4.63 -6.93
CA MET A 24 -7.86 -3.92 -8.18
C MET A 24 -6.98 -4.70 -9.16
N ALA A 25 -6.05 -5.51 -8.69
CA ALA A 25 -5.19 -6.30 -9.58
C ALA A 25 -5.86 -7.62 -9.95
N THR A 26 -6.35 -8.40 -8.97
CA THR A 26 -6.78 -9.78 -9.20
C THR A 26 -8.05 -9.87 -10.08
N PRO A 27 -7.97 -10.41 -11.30
CA PRO A 27 -9.12 -10.69 -12.15
C PRO A 27 -9.95 -11.85 -11.56
N GLN A 28 -11.26 -11.88 -11.82
CA GLN A 28 -12.18 -12.89 -11.27
C GLN A 28 -12.41 -14.10 -12.19
N CYS A 29 -11.75 -14.13 -13.34
CA CYS A 29 -11.90 -15.17 -14.34
C CYS A 29 -10.61 -15.99 -14.44
N ASN A 30 -10.73 -17.32 -14.44
CA ASN A 30 -9.61 -18.27 -14.53
C ASN A 30 -9.64 -19.13 -15.81
N THR A 31 -10.54 -18.83 -16.75
CA THR A 31 -10.88 -19.71 -17.87
C THR A 31 -10.21 -19.32 -19.20
N SER A 32 -9.53 -18.18 -19.28
CA SER A 32 -8.87 -17.70 -20.50
C SER A 32 -7.66 -16.83 -20.19
N VAL A 33 -6.64 -16.89 -21.05
CA VAL A 33 -5.45 -16.01 -21.00
C VAL A 33 -5.79 -14.53 -21.19
N ALA A 34 -6.92 -14.22 -21.84
CA ALA A 34 -7.42 -12.86 -21.95
C ALA A 34 -7.81 -12.25 -20.59
N CYS A 35 -7.94 -13.07 -19.55
CA CYS A 35 -8.18 -12.64 -18.18
C CYS A 35 -6.90 -12.45 -17.35
N SER A 36 -5.73 -12.38 -17.97
CA SER A 36 -4.47 -12.11 -17.25
C SER A 36 -4.25 -10.62 -16.95
N ASP A 37 -5.01 -9.73 -17.59
CA ASP A 37 -4.91 -8.30 -17.33
C ASP A 37 -5.49 -7.91 -15.96
N PRO A 38 -4.89 -6.92 -15.29
CA PRO A 38 -5.43 -6.40 -14.04
C PRO A 38 -6.76 -5.69 -14.29
N LYS A 39 -7.69 -5.78 -13.33
CA LYS A 39 -9.00 -5.08 -13.44
C LYS A 39 -8.83 -3.56 -13.58
N VAL A 40 -7.78 -3.01 -12.97
CA VAL A 40 -7.45 -1.59 -13.02
C VAL A 40 -5.98 -1.42 -13.43
N SER A 41 -5.74 -0.72 -14.53
CA SER A 41 -4.40 -0.60 -15.14
C SER A 41 -3.36 0.06 -14.23
N PHE A 42 -3.78 0.90 -13.28
CA PHE A 42 -2.90 1.59 -12.33
C PHE A 42 -2.79 0.90 -10.95
N ALA A 43 -3.32 -0.32 -10.80
CA ALA A 43 -3.21 -1.08 -9.54
C ALA A 43 -1.75 -1.18 -9.09
N ALA A 44 -0.84 -1.56 -9.99
CA ALA A 44 0.60 -1.62 -9.67
C ALA A 44 1.15 -0.29 -9.10
N GLY A 45 0.66 0.85 -9.60
CA GLY A 45 1.04 2.17 -9.08
C GLY A 45 0.60 2.39 -7.63
N ILE A 46 -0.64 2.03 -7.29
CA ILE A 46 -1.15 2.14 -5.91
C ILE A 46 -0.37 1.22 -4.97
N PHE A 47 -0.03 0.02 -5.42
CA PHE A 47 0.80 -0.90 -4.65
C PHE A 47 2.16 -0.27 -4.29
N VAL A 48 2.83 0.34 -5.27
CA VAL A 48 4.12 1.03 -5.05
C VAL A 48 3.96 2.21 -4.10
N VAL A 49 2.88 2.98 -4.20
CA VAL A 49 2.59 4.06 -3.23
C VAL A 49 2.46 3.51 -1.81
N GLY A 50 1.80 2.36 -1.64
CA GLY A 50 1.70 1.67 -0.34
C GLY A 50 3.06 1.26 0.22
N ILE A 51 3.96 0.75 -0.62
CA ILE A 51 5.36 0.46 -0.24
C ILE A 51 6.05 1.73 0.23
N VAL A 52 6.06 2.79 -0.59
CA VAL A 52 6.76 4.04 -0.29
C VAL A 52 6.25 4.64 1.02
N LEU A 53 4.93 4.65 1.24
CA LEU A 53 4.33 5.13 2.49
C LEU A 53 4.79 4.30 3.71
N SER A 54 4.78 2.98 3.58
CA SER A 54 5.19 2.06 4.65
C SER A 54 6.66 2.27 5.02
N PHE A 55 7.56 2.35 4.03
CA PHE A 55 8.99 2.59 4.27
C PHE A 55 9.26 4.01 4.80
N SER A 56 8.52 5.01 4.31
CA SER A 56 8.63 6.39 4.80
C SER A 56 8.27 6.52 6.28
N SER A 57 7.50 5.58 6.84
CA SER A 57 7.23 5.55 8.29
C SER A 57 8.50 5.43 9.14
N ALA A 58 9.53 4.72 8.65
CA ALA A 58 10.81 4.58 9.36
C ALA A 58 11.59 5.91 9.40
N ILE A 59 11.54 6.66 8.30
CA ILE A 59 12.10 8.02 8.22
C ILE A 59 11.35 8.93 9.18
N PHE A 60 10.01 8.89 9.16
CA PHE A 60 9.20 9.68 10.08
C PHE A 60 9.51 9.37 11.55
N TYR A 61 9.59 8.08 11.91
CA TYR A 61 9.88 7.67 13.28
C TYR A 61 11.27 8.11 13.77
N SER A 62 12.26 8.12 12.88
CA SER A 62 13.64 8.51 13.22
C SER A 62 13.82 10.03 13.30
N VAL A 63 13.21 10.79 12.40
CA VAL A 63 13.41 12.24 12.29
C VAL A 63 12.45 13.04 13.16
N TYR A 64 11.19 12.59 13.29
CA TYR A 64 10.20 13.33 14.05
C TYR A 64 10.54 13.29 15.53
N LYS A 65 10.87 14.43 16.13
CA LYS A 65 11.25 14.50 17.55
C LYS A 65 10.04 14.39 18.49
N GLY A 66 8.82 14.66 18.00
CA GLY A 66 7.61 14.74 18.82
C GLY A 66 7.69 15.90 19.83
N SER A 67 6.58 16.61 20.03
CA SER A 67 6.50 17.49 21.19
C SER A 67 6.47 16.61 22.45
N LYS A 68 7.25 16.98 23.47
CA LYS A 68 7.33 16.28 24.77
C LYS A 68 5.93 16.02 25.33
#